data_AF-A0A832Q0K3-F1
#
_entry.id   AF-A0A832Q0K3-F1
#
_cell.length_a   1.000
_cell.length_b   1.000
_cell.length_c   1.000
_cell.angle_alpha   90.00
_cell.angle_beta   90.00
_cell.angle_gamma   90.00
#
_symmetry.space_group_name_H-M   'P 1'
#
loop_
_entity.id
_entity.type
_entity.pdbx_description
1 polymer ?
#
loop_
_entity_poly.entity_id
_entity_poly.type
_entity_poly.pdbx_seq_one_letter_code
_entity_poly.pdbx_strand_id
1 'polypeptide(L)'
;KYIHLIFLLVLLHNGLAFSSGYLLPKLFKINEIDCRTISIETGIQNSGLGLALIFNPRIFPPELNLGGMAMVAAWWGIWHIVAGLILATYWRKRKVKEIATAN
;
A
#
# COMPACT_ATOMS: atom_id res chain seq x y z
N LYS A 1 1.60 -5.96 24.39
CA LYS A 1 0.12 -6.01 24.63
C LYS A 1 -0.70 -5.62 23.39
N TYR A 2 -0.34 -4.57 22.64
CA TYR A 2 -1.14 -4.05 21.52
C TYR A 2 -0.73 -4.51 20.10
N ILE A 3 0.15 -5.52 20.00
CA ILE A 3 0.68 -5.97 18.70
C ILE A 3 -0.45 -6.41 17.75
N HIS A 4 -1.45 -7.14 18.25
CA HIS A 4 -2.60 -7.56 17.45
C HIS A 4 -3.36 -6.39 16.81
N LEU A 5 -3.46 -5.24 17.51
CA LEU A 5 -4.09 -4.03 16.95
C LEU A 5 -3.26 -3.44 15.82
N ILE A 6 -1.94 -3.39 15.96
CA ILE A 6 -1.02 -2.92 14.91
C ILE A 6 -1.20 -3.75 13.63
N PHE A 7 -1.29 -5.07 13.78
CA PHE A 7 -1.50 -5.97 12.64
C PHE A 7 -2.80 -5.67 11.90
N LEU A 8 -3.90 -5.55 12.63
CA LEU A 8 -5.21 -5.25 12.06
C LEU A 8 -5.25 -3.87 11.42
N LEU A 9 -4.68 -2.85 12.08
CA LEU A 9 -4.66 -1.48 11.56
C LEU A 9 -3.89 -1.38 10.25
N VAL A 10 -2.72 -2.01 10.15
CA VAL A 10 -1.93 -2.02 8.92
C VAL A 10 -2.67 -2.75 7.80
N LEU A 11 -3.31 -3.87 8.10
CA LEU A 11 -4.09 -4.62 7.11
C LEU A 11 -5.26 -3.79 6.58
N LEU A 12 -6.03 -3.17 7.47
CA LEU A 12 -7.18 -2.33 7.11
C LEU A 12 -6.73 -1.09 6.33
N HIS A 13 -5.71 -0.37 6.81
CA HIS A 13 -5.21 0.83 6.14
C HIS A 13 -4.68 0.52 4.74
N ASN A 14 -3.93 -0.56 4.58
CA ASN A 14 -3.41 -0.96 3.27
C ASN A 14 -4.52 -1.46 2.34
N GLY A 15 -5.50 -2.20 2.86
CA GLY A 15 -6.70 -2.57 2.12
C GLY A 15 -7.49 -1.36 1.63
N LEU A 16 -7.61 -0.32 2.47
CA LEU A 16 -8.20 0.96 2.07
C LEU A 16 -7.39 1.64 0.97
N ALA A 17 -6.06 1.68 1.08
CA ALA A 17 -5.19 2.29 0.07
C ALA A 17 -5.33 1.61 -1.32
N PHE A 18 -5.30 0.28 -1.38
CA PHE A 18 -5.55 -0.46 -2.63
C PHE A 18 -6.98 -0.21 -3.14
N SER A 19 -7.98 -0.23 -2.25
CA SER A 19 -9.38 -0.07 -2.63
C SER A 19 -9.67 1.34 -3.14
N SER A 20 -9.19 2.38 -2.45
CA SER A 20 -9.37 3.77 -2.89
C SER A 20 -8.58 4.03 -4.17
N GLY A 21 -7.36 3.53 -4.29
CA GLY A 21 -6.55 3.67 -5.51
C GLY A 21 -7.16 2.98 -6.73
N TYR A 22 -8.00 1.96 -6.54
CA TYR A 22 -8.76 1.34 -7.64
C TYR A 22 -10.12 2.02 -7.88
N LEU A 23 -10.91 2.23 -6.82
CA LEU A 23 -12.29 2.67 -6.92
C LEU A 23 -12.40 4.14 -7.33
N LEU A 24 -11.52 5.02 -6.84
CA LEU A 24 -11.57 6.44 -7.19
C LEU A 24 -11.39 6.67 -8.70
N PRO A 25 -10.31 6.21 -9.38
CA PRO A 25 -10.21 6.38 -10.83
C PRO A 25 -11.32 5.64 -11.59
N LYS A 26 -11.86 4.55 -11.03
CA LYS A 26 -13.01 3.86 -11.62
C LYS A 26 -14.27 4.72 -11.63
N LEU A 27 -14.52 5.51 -10.58
CA LEU A 27 -15.63 6.48 -10.53
C LEU A 27 -15.51 7.54 -11.63
N PHE A 28 -14.27 7.91 -12.00
CA PHE A 28 -13.97 8.83 -13.10
C PHE A 28 -13.88 8.14 -14.47
N LYS A 29 -14.29 6.87 -14.58
CA LYS A 29 -14.29 6.08 -15.83
C LYS A 29 -12.91 5.97 -16.50
N ILE A 30 -11.85 6.02 -15.70
CA ILE A 30 -10.49 5.73 -16.17
C ILE A 30 -10.40 4.27 -16.61
N ASN A 31 -9.53 3.98 -17.58
CA ASN A 31 -9.39 2.61 -18.11
C ASN A 31 -8.90 1.64 -17.02
N GLU A 32 -9.15 0.35 -17.23
CA GLU A 32 -8.89 -0.69 -16.22
C GLU A 32 -7.40 -0.87 -15.92
N ILE A 33 -6.51 -0.64 -16.89
CA ILE A 33 -5.06 -0.76 -16.68
C ILE A 33 -4.61 0.35 -15.72
N ASP A 34 -5.00 1.59 -16.00
CA ASP A 34 -4.65 2.74 -15.17
C ASP A 34 -5.27 2.64 -13.77
N CYS A 35 -6.50 2.14 -13.62
CA CYS A 35 -7.10 1.90 -12.30
C CYS A 35 -6.27 0.89 -11.48
N ARG A 36 -5.75 -0.17 -12.11
CA ARG A 36 -4.89 -1.16 -11.44
C ARG A 36 -3.54 -0.56 -11.08
N THR A 37 -2.95 0.23 -11.98
CA THR A 37 -1.70 0.94 -11.73
C THR A 37 -1.83 1.87 -10.53
N ILE A 38 -2.85 2.74 -10.51
CA ILE A 38 -3.07 3.70 -9.42
C ILE A 38 -3.30 2.96 -8.09
N SER A 39 -4.03 1.84 -8.10
CA SER A 39 -4.20 1.00 -6.91
C SER A 39 -2.87 0.46 -6.37
N ILE A 40 -1.99 -0.04 -7.22
CA ILE A 40 -0.65 -0.53 -6.82
C ILE A 40 0.22 0.62 -6.30
N GLU A 41 0.30 1.73 -7.02
CA GLU A 41 1.10 2.90 -6.62
C GLU A 41 0.61 3.53 -5.31
N THR A 42 -0.69 3.45 -5.02
CA THR A 42 -1.25 3.95 -3.75
C THR A 42 -1.03 2.97 -2.61
N GLY A 43 -1.19 1.66 -2.88
CA GLY A 43 -1.11 0.62 -1.86
C GLY A 43 0.31 0.19 -1.50
N ILE A 44 1.25 0.27 -2.44
CA ILE A 44 2.67 -0.02 -2.20
C ILE A 44 3.39 1.30 -1.89
N GLN A 45 3.95 1.38 -0.68
CA GLN A 45 4.63 2.59 -0.21
C GLN A 45 6.11 2.32 0.07
N ASN A 46 6.89 3.40 0.15
CA ASN A 46 8.29 3.31 0.56
C ASN A 46 8.41 3.18 2.08
N SER A 47 8.21 1.96 2.59
CA SER A 47 8.37 1.63 4.01
C SER A 47 9.82 1.75 4.50
N GLY A 48 10.81 1.60 3.60
CA GLY A 48 12.22 1.79 3.92
C GLY A 48 12.55 3.23 4.31
N LEU A 49 12.04 4.19 3.54
CA LEU A 49 12.12 5.61 3.89
C LEU A 49 11.39 5.88 5.21
N GLY A 50 10.22 5.28 5.43
CA GLY A 50 9.50 5.38 6.71
C GLY A 50 10.35 4.97 7.91
N LEU A 51 11.02 3.80 7.84
CA LEU A 51 11.95 3.35 8.88
C LEU A 51 13.17 4.28 9.01
N ALA A 52 13.74 4.75 7.90
CA ALA A 52 14.87 5.66 7.92
C ALA A 52 14.54 6.99 8.63
N LEU A 53 13.33 7.51 8.42
CA LEU A 53 12.85 8.71 9.11
C LEU A 53 12.60 8.43 10.60
N ILE A 54 11.96 7.31 10.95
CA ILE A 54 11.70 6.90 12.34
C ILE A 54 13.00 6.82 13.14
N PHE A 55 14.05 6.26 12.56
CA PHE A 55 15.34 6.13 13.22
C PHE A 55 16.26 7.34 13.09
N ASN A 56 15.81 8.44 12.46
CA ASN A 56 16.58 9.67 12.37
C ASN A 56 16.38 10.51 13.65
N PRO A 57 17.42 10.70 14.50
CA PRO A 57 17.29 11.43 15.76
C PRO A 57 16.95 12.92 15.60
N ARG A 58 17.16 13.48 14.39
CA ARG A 58 16.80 14.87 14.08
C ARG A 58 15.30 15.04 13.81
N ILE A 59 14.60 13.95 13.51
CA ILE A 59 13.16 13.94 13.22
C ILE A 59 12.40 13.42 14.42
N PHE A 60 12.83 12.28 14.98
CA PHE A 60 12.26 11.71 16.20
C PHE A 60 13.33 11.68 17.30
N PRO A 61 13.18 12.50 18.35
CA PRO A 61 14.13 12.54 19.45
C PRO A 61 14.32 11.17 20.14
N PRO A 62 15.54 10.83 20.61
CA PRO A 62 15.86 9.54 21.24
C PRO A 62 15.04 9.21 22.49
N GLU A 63 14.52 10.22 23.18
CA GLU A 63 13.65 10.09 24.34
C GLU A 63 12.25 9.55 24.01
N LEU A 64 11.82 9.57 22.73
CA LEU A 64 10.57 8.95 22.29
C LEU A 64 10.70 7.43 22.18
N ASN A 65 9.65 6.70 22.58
CA ASN A 65 9.59 5.26 22.38
C ASN A 65 9.25 4.92 20.93
N LEU A 66 10.29 4.73 20.10
CA LEU A 66 10.17 4.44 18.67
C LEU A 66 9.67 3.02 18.35
N GLY A 67 9.64 2.11 19.33
CA GLY A 67 9.39 0.68 19.09
C GLY A 67 8.05 0.40 18.42
N GLY A 68 6.99 1.11 18.82
CA GLY A 68 5.66 0.98 18.20
C GLY A 68 5.63 1.45 16.75
N MET A 69 6.25 2.59 16.47
CA MET A 69 6.32 3.18 15.12
C MET A 69 7.15 2.29 14.18
N ALA A 70 8.30 1.82 14.64
CA ALA A 70 9.15 0.90 13.89
C ALA A 70 8.43 -0.42 13.59
N MET A 71 7.66 -0.95 14.55
CA MET A 71 6.86 -2.16 14.34
C MET A 71 5.78 -1.96 13.27
N VAL A 72 5.09 -0.81 13.27
CA VAL A 72 4.11 -0.46 12.23
C VAL A 72 4.78 -0.41 10.87
N ALA A 73 5.88 0.33 10.72
CA ALA A 73 6.57 0.51 9.44
C ALA A 73 7.18 -0.79 8.91
N ALA A 74 7.77 -1.61 9.79
CA ALA A 74 8.30 -2.93 9.42
C ALA A 74 7.21 -3.90 8.99
N TRP A 75 6.11 -3.99 9.75
CA TRP A 75 4.98 -4.85 9.40
C TRP A 75 4.31 -4.40 8.11
N TRP A 76 4.11 -3.09 7.93
CA TRP A 76 3.60 -2.53 6.69
C TRP A 76 4.49 -2.90 5.51
N GLY A 77 5.81 -2.75 5.65
CA GLY A 77 6.80 -3.13 4.64
C GLY A 77 6.65 -4.55 4.11
N ILE A 78 6.44 -5.52 5.00
CA ILE A 78 6.23 -6.92 4.61
C ILE A 78 4.84 -7.09 3.99
N TRP A 79 3.81 -6.55 4.65
CA TRP A 79 2.42 -6.78 4.28
C TRP A 79 2.06 -6.21 2.91
N HIS A 80 2.44 -4.96 2.61
CA HIS A 80 2.05 -4.33 1.34
C HIS A 80 2.69 -5.02 0.13
N ILE A 81 3.88 -5.63 0.29
CA ILE A 81 4.52 -6.45 -0.75
C ILE A 81 3.73 -7.73 -0.97
N VAL A 82 3.38 -8.45 0.11
CA VAL A 82 2.59 -9.69 0.04
C VAL A 82 1.22 -9.41 -0.59
N ALA A 83 0.51 -8.39 -0.11
CA ALA A 83 -0.79 -7.99 -0.63
C ALA A 83 -0.71 -7.54 -2.10
N GLY A 84 0.29 -6.72 -2.45
CA GLY A 84 0.56 -6.28 -3.82
C GLY A 84 0.82 -7.45 -4.78
N LEU A 85 1.62 -8.43 -4.37
CA LEU A 85 1.89 -9.65 -5.15
C LEU A 85 0.63 -10.51 -5.33
N ILE A 86 -0.19 -10.64 -4.29
CA ILE A 86 -1.48 -11.34 -4.37
C ILE A 86 -2.39 -10.64 -5.38
N LEU A 87 -2.52 -9.31 -5.28
CA LEU A 87 -3.38 -8.50 -6.14
C LEU A 87 -2.90 -8.52 -7.61
N ALA A 88 -1.59 -8.36 -7.83
CA ALA A 88 -0.97 -8.47 -9.15
C ALA A 88 -1.20 -9.85 -9.77
N THR A 89 -1.04 -10.93 -8.98
CA THR A 89 -1.29 -12.30 -9.42
C THR A 89 -2.75 -12.53 -9.78
N TYR A 90 -3.67 -11.97 -8.99
CA TYR A 90 -5.10 -12.01 -9.24
C TYR A 90 -5.46 -11.30 -10.55
N TRP A 91 -4.93 -10.10 -10.80
CA TRP A 91 -5.18 -9.35 -12.02
C TRP A 91 -4.50 -9.93 -13.25
N ARG A 92 -3.33 -10.57 -13.10
CA ARG A 92 -2.68 -11.32 -14.20
C ARG A 92 -3.61 -12.37 -14.81
N LYS A 93 -4.47 -13.00 -14.00
CA LYS A 93 -5.46 -13.99 -14.47
C LYS A 93 -6.66 -13.36 -15.17
N ARG A 94 -6.84 -12.04 -15.10
CA ARG A 94 -7.97 -11.29 -15.68
C ARG A 94 -7.48 -10.37 -16.80
N LYS A 95 -7.46 -10.90 -18.02
CA LYS A 95 -7.13 -10.12 -19.22
C LYS A 95 -8.04 -8.90 -19.32
N VAL A 96 -7.44 -7.73 -19.43
CA VAL A 96 -8.17 -6.51 -19.79
C VAL A 96 -8.41 -6.57 -21.29
N LYS A 97 -9.66 -6.37 -21.74
CA LYS A 97 -9.91 -6.15 -23.16
C LYS A 97 -9.27 -4.81 -23.51
N GLU A 98 -8.27 -4.82 -24.38
CA GLU A 98 -7.83 -3.60 -25.05
C GLU A 98 -9.06 -2.98 -25.71
N ILE A 99 -9.33 -1.72 -25.36
CA ILE A 99 -10.25 -0.91 -26.15
C ILE A 99 -9.52 -0.76 -27.48
N ALA A 100 -10.05 -1.38 -28.54
CA ALA A 100 -9.56 -1.18 -29.89
C ALA A 100 -9.49 0.34 -30.10
N THR A 101 -8.29 0.89 -30.18
CA THR A 101 -8.09 2.30 -30.49
C THR A 101 -8.71 2.50 -31.88
N ALA A 102 -9.83 3.21 -31.91
CA ALA A 102 -10.35 3.74 -33.16
C ALA A 102 -9.28 4.69 -33.69
N ASN A 103 -8.67 4.30 -34.82
CA ASN A 103 -7.78 5.15 -35.60
C ASN A 103 -8.52 6.42 -36.07
#